data_AF-A0A1V2L908-F1
#
_entry.id   AF-A0A1V2L908-F1
#
_cell.length_a   1.000
_cell.length_b   1.000
_cell.length_c   1.000
_cell.angle_alpha   90.00
_cell.angle_beta   90.00
_cell.angle_gamma   90.00
#
_symmetry.space_group_name_H-M   'P 1'
#
loop_
_entity.id
_entity.type
_entity.pdbx_description
1 polymer ?
#
loop_
_entity_poly.entity_id
_entity_poly.type
_entity_poly.pdbx_seq_one_letter_code
_entity_poly.pdbx_strand_id
1 'polypeptide(L)'
;MAFTDRKPKFNKKNPYIDRRESKNREIRQALVHKARLKKKYIKELEKSGEKLPERSSKREEEAEKKKKNQLTFQDRQKLAKERKKASREQREKEKLERELQVEKKQKEREKKKEALAQRTKYGQPLMGPRINNLLEKIQKEYGDKK
;
A
#
# COMPACT_ATOMS: atom_id res chain seq x y z
N MET A 1 -56.42 5.54 -11.81
CA MET A 1 -55.51 4.46 -11.37
C MET A 1 -54.09 5.02 -11.37
N ALA A 2 -53.43 5.11 -10.21
CA ALA A 2 -52.05 5.63 -10.12
C ALA A 2 -51.08 4.46 -9.92
N PHE A 3 -50.19 4.22 -10.90
CA PHE A 3 -49.08 3.29 -10.77
C PHE A 3 -48.07 3.86 -9.78
N THR A 4 -47.86 3.15 -8.67
CA THR A 4 -46.81 3.52 -7.71
C THR A 4 -45.49 2.92 -8.18
N ASP A 5 -44.58 3.78 -8.63
CA ASP A 5 -43.19 3.42 -8.94
C ASP A 5 -42.48 2.91 -7.68
N ARG A 6 -42.48 1.60 -7.48
CA ARG A 6 -41.64 0.96 -6.46
C ARG A 6 -40.19 1.04 -6.94
N LYS A 7 -39.44 2.03 -6.43
CA LYS A 7 -38.00 2.14 -6.68
C LYS A 7 -37.30 0.80 -6.40
N PRO A 8 -36.40 0.34 -7.27
CA PRO A 8 -35.70 -0.92 -7.07
C PRO A 8 -34.87 -0.86 -5.78
N LYS A 9 -35.02 -1.87 -4.93
CA LYS A 9 -34.22 -2.00 -3.70
C LYS A 9 -32.76 -2.14 -4.13
N PHE A 10 -31.94 -1.13 -3.79
CA PHE A 10 -30.50 -1.11 -4.00
C PHE A 10 -29.88 -2.50 -3.77
N ASN A 11 -29.18 -3.01 -4.79
CA ASN A 11 -28.36 -4.21 -4.70
C ASN A 11 -27.32 -4.02 -3.58
N LYS A 12 -27.64 -4.50 -2.37
CA LYS A 12 -26.67 -4.58 -1.29
C LYS A 12 -25.65 -5.64 -1.71
N LYS A 13 -24.47 -5.20 -2.13
CA LYS A 13 -23.31 -6.08 -2.32
C LYS A 13 -23.17 -6.94 -1.05
N ASN A 14 -22.91 -8.25 -1.23
CA ASN A 14 -22.77 -9.17 -0.10
C ASN A 14 -21.72 -8.58 0.87
N PRO A 15 -22.11 -8.25 2.12
CA PRO A 15 -21.22 -7.57 3.07
C PRO A 15 -19.99 -8.40 3.44
N TYR A 16 -19.98 -9.70 3.11
CA TYR A 16 -18.89 -10.63 3.37
C TYR A 16 -17.92 -10.82 2.19
N ILE A 17 -18.02 -10.01 1.12
CA ILE A 17 -17.04 -10.03 0.01
C ILE A 17 -15.65 -9.66 0.54
N ASP A 18 -15.57 -8.64 1.39
CA ASP A 18 -14.35 -8.32 2.15
C ASP A 18 -14.57 -8.71 3.62
N ARG A 19 -14.00 -9.85 4.02
CA ARG A 19 -14.08 -10.37 5.38
C ARG A 19 -13.48 -9.41 6.41
N ARG A 20 -12.46 -8.64 6.03
CA ARG A 20 -11.78 -7.70 6.93
C ARG A 20 -12.68 -6.49 7.20
N GLU A 21 -13.26 -5.91 6.15
CA GLU A 21 -14.18 -4.78 6.31
C GLU A 21 -15.47 -5.16 7.03
N SER A 22 -16.02 -6.35 6.73
CA SER A 22 -17.20 -6.88 7.42
C SER A 22 -16.96 -7.01 8.93
N LYS A 23 -15.86 -7.67 9.32
CA LYS A 23 -15.48 -7.82 10.73
C LYS A 23 -15.23 -6.46 11.39
N ASN A 24 -14.57 -5.52 10.70
CA ASN A 24 -14.36 -4.16 11.20
C ASN A 24 -15.69 -3.41 11.42
N ARG A 25 -16.71 -3.67 10.59
CA ARG A 25 -18.04 -3.08 10.77
C ARG A 25 -18.76 -3.66 11.98
N GLU A 26 -18.71 -4.98 12.17
CA GLU A 26 -19.27 -5.66 13.34
C GLU A 26 -18.59 -5.19 14.64
N ILE A 27 -17.26 -5.09 14.65
CA ILE A 27 -16.50 -4.56 15.80
C ILE A 27 -16.98 -3.14 16.15
N ARG A 28 -17.14 -2.27 15.15
CA ARG A 28 -17.66 -0.90 15.38
C ARG A 28 -19.07 -0.92 15.97
N GLN A 29 -19.96 -1.76 15.47
CA GLN A 29 -21.33 -1.89 16.01
C GLN A 29 -21.33 -2.40 17.45
N ALA A 30 -20.51 -3.42 17.77
CA ALA A 30 -20.36 -3.95 19.12
C ALA A 30 -19.82 -2.91 20.10
N LEU A 31 -18.82 -2.11 19.69
CA LEU A 31 -18.28 -1.02 20.50
C LEU A 31 -19.31 0.07 20.78
N VAL A 32 -20.10 0.47 19.78
CA VAL A 32 -21.19 1.45 19.95
C VAL A 32 -22.27 0.90 20.88
N HIS A 33 -22.66 -0.37 20.72
CA HIS A 33 -23.64 -1.01 21.59
C HIS A 33 -23.15 -1.05 23.04
N LYS A 34 -21.90 -1.48 23.27
CA LYS A 34 -21.26 -1.49 24.58
C LYS A 34 -21.24 -0.09 25.21
N ALA A 35 -20.93 0.95 24.45
CA ALA A 35 -20.94 2.33 24.92
C ALA A 35 -22.35 2.81 25.30
N ARG A 36 -23.38 2.44 24.52
CA ARG A 36 -24.78 2.74 24.82
C ARG A 36 -25.25 2.04 26.10
N LEU A 37 -24.94 0.74 26.25
CA LEU A 37 -25.24 -0.01 27.46
C LEU A 37 -24.57 0.62 28.68
N LYS A 38 -23.27 0.94 28.59
CA LYS A 38 -22.55 1.61 29.67
C LYS A 38 -23.21 2.93 30.07
N LYS A 39 -23.62 3.75 29.09
CA LYS A 39 -24.33 5.01 29.37
C LYS A 39 -25.68 4.77 30.04
N LYS A 40 -26.44 3.76 29.60
CA LYS A 40 -27.73 3.40 30.21
C LYS A 40 -27.55 2.94 31.66
N TYR A 41 -26.59 2.05 31.89
CA TYR A 41 -26.25 1.55 33.22
C TYR A 41 -25.88 2.68 34.20
N ILE A 42 -25.01 3.61 33.76
CA ILE A 42 -24.63 4.78 34.56
C ILE A 42 -25.85 5.64 34.94
N LYS A 43 -26.78 5.88 34.01
CA LYS A 43 -28.00 6.64 34.30
C LYS A 43 -28.95 5.91 35.25
N GLU A 44 -29.02 4.59 35.17
CA GLU A 44 -29.83 3.78 36.09
C GLU A 44 -29.25 3.82 37.50
N LEU A 45 -27.93 3.73 37.66
CA LEU A 45 -27.24 3.92 38.95
C LEU A 45 -27.47 5.31 39.56
N GLU A 46 -27.36 6.37 38.74
CA GLU A 46 -27.66 7.74 39.17
C GLU A 46 -29.11 7.87 39.67
N LYS A 47 -30.04 7.16 39.03
CA LYS A 47 -31.46 7.18 39.39
C LYS A 47 -31.78 6.36 40.65
N SER A 48 -31.05 5.27 40.90
CA SER A 48 -31.19 4.46 42.12
C SER A 48 -30.42 5.04 43.34
N GLY A 49 -29.62 6.10 43.13
CA GLY A 49 -28.83 6.72 44.20
C GLY A 49 -27.58 5.94 44.58
N GLU A 50 -27.20 4.94 43.78
CA GLU A 50 -26.01 4.12 44.01
C GLU A 50 -24.72 4.83 43.53
N LYS A 51 -23.59 4.55 44.20
CA LYS A 51 -22.31 5.19 43.88
C LYS A 51 -21.84 4.82 42.48
N LEU A 52 -21.47 5.83 41.69
CA LEU A 52 -20.86 5.67 40.38
C LEU A 52 -19.50 4.95 40.49
N PRO A 53 -19.16 4.07 39.53
CA PRO A 53 -17.83 3.45 39.50
C PRO A 53 -16.77 4.53 39.25
N GLU A 54 -15.82 4.69 40.18
CA GLU A 54 -14.69 5.60 40.05
C GLU A 54 -13.88 5.31 38.79
N ARG A 55 -13.49 6.37 38.09
CA ARG A 55 -12.55 6.24 36.97
C ARG A 55 -11.18 5.94 37.56
N SER A 56 -10.59 4.81 37.16
CA SER A 56 -9.23 4.45 37.57
C SER A 56 -8.23 5.53 37.17
N SER A 57 -7.50 6.10 38.14
CA SER A 57 -6.45 7.13 37.99
C SER A 57 -5.44 6.85 36.88
N LYS A 58 -5.08 5.57 36.67
CA LYS A 58 -4.18 5.12 35.58
C LYS A 58 -4.59 5.61 34.20
N ARG A 59 -5.90 5.77 33.95
CA ARG A 59 -6.44 6.16 32.64
C ARG A 59 -6.31 7.66 32.39
N GLU A 60 -6.28 8.46 33.46
CA GLU A 60 -6.08 9.91 33.40
C GLU A 60 -4.59 10.23 33.19
N GLU A 61 -3.71 9.52 33.89
CA GLU A 61 -2.25 9.63 33.68
C GLU A 61 -1.83 9.29 32.24
N GLU A 62 -2.40 8.23 31.64
CA GLU A 62 -2.14 7.92 30.24
C GLU A 62 -2.67 8.99 29.27
N ALA A 63 -3.83 9.57 29.57
CA ALA A 63 -4.40 10.64 28.75
C ALA A 63 -3.55 11.91 28.80
N GLU A 64 -3.00 12.24 29.97
CA GLU A 64 -2.09 13.37 30.14
C GLU A 64 -0.73 13.16 29.47
N LYS A 65 -0.14 11.96 29.60
CA LYS A 65 1.10 11.60 28.89
C LYS A 65 0.94 11.74 27.37
N LYS A 66 -0.22 11.34 26.83
CA LYS A 66 -0.55 11.50 25.40
C LYS A 66 -0.76 12.94 24.97
N LYS A 67 -1.12 13.86 25.88
CA LYS A 67 -1.22 15.29 25.57
C LYS A 67 0.17 15.96 25.59
N LYS A 68 1.03 15.57 26.54
CA LYS A 68 2.40 16.10 26.68
C LYS A 68 3.30 15.75 25.48
N ASN A 69 3.11 14.56 24.90
CA ASN A 69 3.94 14.08 23.78
C ASN A 69 3.41 14.49 22.38
N GLN A 70 2.42 15.38 22.32
CA GLN A 70 1.91 15.85 21.03
C GLN A 70 2.76 17.00 20.51
N LEU A 71 3.45 16.74 19.39
CA LEU A 71 4.16 17.76 18.62
C LEU A 71 3.24 18.95 18.34
N THR A 72 3.79 20.16 18.45
CA THR A 72 3.05 21.39 18.17
C THR A 72 2.54 21.40 16.74
N PHE A 73 1.51 22.20 16.45
CA PHE A 73 0.96 22.30 15.10
C PHE A 73 2.03 22.73 14.07
N GLN A 74 2.91 23.65 14.45
CA GLN A 74 4.01 24.10 13.60
C GLN A 74 5.00 22.97 13.31
N ASP A 75 5.36 22.18 14.32
CA ASP A 75 6.27 21.05 14.14
C ASP A 75 5.64 19.94 13.27
N ARG A 76 4.33 19.68 13.43
CA ARG A 76 3.61 18.75 12.55
C ARG A 76 3.61 19.22 11.10
N GLN A 77 3.45 20.53 10.86
CA GLN A 77 3.53 21.09 9.51
C GLN A 77 4.93 20.95 8.91
N LYS A 78 5.98 21.22 9.69
CA LYS A 78 7.39 21.03 9.26
C LYS A 78 7.66 19.56 8.91
N LEU A 79 7.29 18.64 9.79
CA LEU A 79 7.45 17.20 9.58
C LEU A 79 6.70 16.70 8.34
N ALA A 80 5.49 17.22 8.10
CA ALA A 80 4.71 16.88 6.91
C ALA A 80 5.38 17.40 5.62
N LYS A 81 5.97 18.60 5.65
CA LYS A 81 6.74 19.15 4.53
C LYS A 81 8.01 18.34 4.25
N GLU A 82 8.76 17.98 5.30
CA GLU A 82 9.96 17.14 5.20
C GLU A 82 9.65 15.77 4.60
N ARG A 83 8.60 15.09 5.08
CA ARG A 83 8.16 13.80 4.51
C ARG A 83 7.79 13.91 3.04
N LYS A 84 7.08 14.98 2.64
CA LYS A 84 6.75 15.22 1.24
C LYS A 84 8.00 15.48 0.40
N LYS A 85 8.97 16.23 0.94
CA LYS A 85 10.25 16.50 0.26
C LYS A 85 11.04 15.22 0.06
N ALA A 86 11.24 14.43 1.12
CA ALA A 86 11.94 13.14 1.06
C ALA A 86 11.27 12.17 0.07
N SER A 87 9.93 12.09 0.07
CA SER A 87 9.20 11.25 -0.88
C SER A 87 9.37 11.71 -2.34
N ARG A 88 9.47 13.02 -2.60
CA ARG A 88 9.76 13.55 -3.95
C ARG A 88 11.19 13.21 -4.37
N GLU A 89 12.17 13.44 -3.51
CA GLU A 89 13.58 13.12 -3.78
C GLU A 89 13.78 11.63 -4.07
N GLN A 90 13.11 10.74 -3.33
CA GLN A 90 13.14 9.31 -3.61
C GLN A 90 12.57 8.97 -4.99
N ARG A 91 11.42 9.55 -5.36
CA ARG A 91 10.82 9.33 -6.68
C ARG A 91 11.71 9.84 -7.81
N GLU A 92 12.37 10.97 -7.62
CA GLU A 92 13.32 11.51 -8.60
C GLU A 92 14.54 10.60 -8.76
N LYS A 93 15.11 10.12 -7.65
CA LYS A 93 16.21 9.14 -7.69
C LYS A 93 15.82 7.86 -8.41
N GLU A 94 14.67 7.28 -8.08
CA GLU A 94 14.16 6.08 -8.77
C GLU A 94 13.96 6.32 -10.27
N LYS A 95 13.49 7.51 -10.66
CA LYS A 95 13.30 7.86 -12.06
C LYS A 95 14.64 7.93 -12.81
N LEU A 96 15.63 8.62 -12.23
CA LEU A 96 16.98 8.72 -12.78
C LEU A 96 17.64 7.33 -12.91
N GLU A 97 17.53 6.49 -11.88
CA GLU A 97 18.07 5.13 -11.93
C GLU A 97 17.41 4.28 -13.03
N ARG A 98 16.10 4.40 -13.22
CA ARG A 98 15.38 3.72 -14.31
C ARG A 98 15.84 4.21 -15.67
N GLU A 99 15.99 5.52 -15.86
CA GLU A 99 16.49 6.10 -17.11
C GLU A 99 17.89 5.59 -17.44
N LEU A 100 18.81 5.57 -16.47
CA LEU A 100 20.16 5.03 -16.64
C LEU A 100 20.14 3.54 -16.99
N GLN A 101 19.27 2.74 -16.37
CA GLN A 101 19.14 1.31 -16.70
C GLN A 101 18.60 1.09 -18.11
N VAL A 102 17.63 1.90 -18.55
CA VAL A 102 17.08 1.84 -19.90
C VAL A 102 18.15 2.20 -20.93
N GLU A 103 18.89 3.28 -20.70
CA GLU A 103 19.97 3.73 -21.58
C GLU A 103 21.08 2.67 -21.71
N LYS A 104 21.51 2.08 -20.59
CA LYS A 104 22.49 0.97 -20.59
C LYS A 104 21.99 -0.21 -21.43
N LYS A 105 20.75 -0.64 -21.21
CA LYS A 105 20.14 -1.76 -21.98
C LYS A 105 20.01 -1.43 -23.46
N GLN A 106 19.71 -0.19 -23.82
CA GLN A 106 19.64 0.25 -25.22
C GLN A 106 21.03 0.19 -25.87
N LYS A 107 22.05 0.77 -25.23
CA LYS A 107 23.45 0.72 -25.70
C LYS A 107 23.95 -0.71 -25.86
N GLU A 108 23.62 -1.61 -24.94
CA GLU A 108 23.96 -3.03 -25.05
C GLU A 108 23.25 -3.70 -26.25
N ARG A 109 21.98 -3.38 -26.49
CA ARG A 109 21.23 -3.91 -27.64
C ARG A 109 21.80 -3.42 -28.97
N GLU A 110 22.18 -2.15 -29.05
CA GLU A 110 22.81 -1.56 -30.24
C GLU A 110 24.12 -2.25 -30.56
N LYS A 111 25.02 -2.38 -29.57
CA LYS A 111 26.28 -3.14 -29.74
C LYS A 111 26.05 -4.57 -30.18
N LYS A 112 25.07 -5.27 -29.59
CA LYS A 112 24.71 -6.64 -29.99
C LYS A 112 24.16 -6.70 -31.41
N LYS A 113 23.34 -5.72 -31.80
CA LYS A 113 22.76 -5.61 -33.14
C LYS A 113 23.85 -5.38 -34.18
N GLU A 114 24.79 -4.48 -33.91
CA GLU A 114 25.95 -4.20 -34.76
C GLU A 114 26.82 -5.44 -34.95
N ALA A 115 27.16 -6.14 -33.86
CA ALA A 115 27.96 -7.37 -33.93
C ALA A 115 27.29 -8.46 -34.78
N LEU A 116 25.96 -8.62 -34.67
CA LEU A 116 25.20 -9.63 -35.43
C LEU A 116 24.92 -9.23 -36.89
N ALA A 117 25.05 -7.94 -37.21
CA ALA A 117 24.86 -7.39 -38.56
C ALA A 117 26.10 -7.56 -39.45
N GLN A 118 27.26 -7.88 -38.86
CA GLN A 118 28.49 -8.13 -39.60
C GLN A 118 28.33 -9.27 -40.62
N ARG A 119 28.91 -9.08 -41.80
CA ARG A 119 28.89 -10.04 -42.91
C ARG A 119 30.31 -10.34 -43.38
N THR A 120 30.51 -11.53 -43.93
CA THR A 120 31.77 -11.94 -44.57
C THR A 120 31.90 -11.29 -45.94
N LYS A 121 33.09 -11.41 -46.56
CA LYS A 121 33.39 -10.87 -47.91
C LYS A 121 32.35 -11.28 -48.97
N TYR A 122 31.76 -12.48 -48.84
CA TYR A 122 30.78 -13.03 -49.79
C TYR A 122 29.32 -12.79 -49.37
N GLY A 123 29.08 -11.95 -48.36
CA GLY A 123 27.73 -11.54 -47.94
C GLY A 123 27.04 -12.48 -46.94
N GLN A 124 27.65 -13.63 -46.60
CA GLN A 124 27.14 -14.50 -45.54
C GLN A 124 27.22 -13.78 -44.18
N PRO A 125 26.29 -14.02 -43.25
CA PRO A 125 26.40 -13.48 -41.91
C PRO A 125 27.67 -14.01 -41.22
N LEU A 126 28.38 -13.14 -40.51
CA LEU A 126 29.54 -13.58 -39.73
C LEU A 126 29.05 -14.49 -38.60
N MET A 127 29.48 -15.76 -38.63
CA MET A 127 28.91 -16.79 -37.75
C MET A 127 29.42 -16.72 -36.31
N GLY A 128 30.65 -16.24 -36.05
CA GLY A 128 31.23 -16.18 -34.69
C GLY A 128 30.32 -15.49 -33.65
N PRO A 129 29.88 -14.24 -33.87
CA PRO A 129 28.94 -13.56 -32.98
C PRO A 129 27.60 -14.29 -32.80
N ARG A 130 27.12 -14.97 -33.86
CA ARG A 130 25.87 -15.74 -33.84
C ARG A 130 25.99 -17.03 -33.05
N ILE A 131 27.12 -17.72 -33.19
CA ILE A 131 27.45 -18.94 -32.45
C ILE A 131 27.53 -18.61 -30.95
N ASN A 132 28.23 -17.54 -30.56
CA ASN A 132 28.32 -17.14 -29.14
C ASN A 132 26.93 -16.82 -28.56
N ASN A 133 26.07 -16.12 -29.30
CA ASN A 133 24.68 -15.87 -28.89
C ASN A 133 23.89 -17.17 -28.67
N LEU A 134 24.09 -18.16 -29.53
CA LEU A 134 23.46 -19.47 -29.40
C LEU A 134 23.98 -20.23 -28.18
N LEU A 135 25.30 -20.24 -27.96
CA LEU A 135 25.92 -20.85 -26.78
C LEU A 135 25.43 -20.20 -25.48
N GLU A 136 25.36 -18.86 -25.42
CA GLU A 136 24.81 -18.12 -24.28
C GLU A 136 23.35 -18.53 -23.97
N LYS A 137 22.51 -18.73 -25.01
CA LYS A 137 21.13 -19.17 -24.84
C LYS A 137 21.05 -20.60 -24.30
N ILE A 138 21.83 -21.52 -24.88
CA ILE A 138 21.89 -22.91 -24.43
C ILE A 138 22.37 -22.96 -22.97
N GLN A 139 23.42 -22.21 -22.63
CA GLN A 139 23.91 -22.12 -21.26
C GLN A 139 22.86 -21.55 -20.31
N LYS A 140 22.08 -20.54 -20.72
CA LYS A 140 21.01 -19.98 -19.88
C LYS A 140 19.84 -20.95 -19.67
N GLU A 141 19.49 -21.75 -20.68
CA GLU A 141 18.35 -22.67 -20.60
C GLU A 141 18.68 -23.99 -19.89
N TYR A 142 19.94 -24.44 -19.97
CA TYR A 142 20.35 -25.76 -19.50
C TYR A 142 21.52 -25.74 -18.49
N GLY A 143 22.25 -24.64 -18.34
CA GLY A 143 23.39 -24.51 -17.43
C GLY A 143 23.00 -24.37 -15.95
N ASP A 144 21.79 -23.89 -15.67
CA ASP A 144 21.24 -23.75 -14.31
C ASP A 144 20.53 -25.04 -13.82
N LYS A 145 20.49 -26.10 -14.64
CA LYS A 145 19.97 -27.42 -14.26
C LYS A 145 21.10 -28.28 -13.68
N LYS A 146 21.62 -27.89 -12.52
CA LYS A 146 22.44 -28.74 -11.65
C LYS A 146 22.06 -28.52 -10.19
#